data_AF-A0A7C9MV57-F1
#
_entry.id   AF-A0A7C9MV57-F1
#
_cell.length_a   1.000
_cell.length_b   1.000
_cell.length_c   1.000
_cell.angle_alpha   90.00
_cell.angle_beta   90.00
_cell.angle_gamma   90.00
#
_symmetry.space_group_name_H-M   'P 1'
#
loop_
_entity.id
_entity.type
_entity.pdbx_description
1 polymer ?
#
loop_
_entity_poly.entity_id
_entity_poly.type
_entity_poly.pdbx_seq_one_letter_code
_entity_poly.pdbx_strand_id
1 'polypeptide(L)'
;MGRYIFLFCLLGCFGLMGCATIQPIMTPQEFEADCRANTVGADAACAGKVCEVYQAVVTDYYDTMEGCYAACKDRAASLETGATGQCLAKIRKARDTCRDFCNRKFYRCNCAK
;
A
#
# COMPACT_ATOMS: atom_id res chain seq x y z
N MET A 1 -8.00 -29.83 46.76
CA MET A 1 -8.42 -28.58 46.07
C MET A 1 -7.33 -28.22 45.07
N GLY A 2 -7.63 -28.04 43.78
CA GLY A 2 -6.63 -27.58 42.79
C GLY A 2 -6.62 -28.31 41.45
N ARG A 3 -7.77 -28.53 40.80
CA ARG A 3 -7.82 -29.29 39.53
C ARG A 3 -8.69 -28.72 38.41
N TYR A 4 -9.15 -27.46 38.49
CA TYR A 4 -10.08 -26.91 37.49
C TYR A 4 -9.85 -25.45 37.07
N ILE A 5 -8.65 -24.88 37.25
CA ILE A 5 -8.39 -23.46 36.92
C ILE A 5 -7.64 -23.27 35.58
N PHE A 6 -7.11 -24.33 34.97
CA PHE A 6 -6.34 -24.21 33.72
C PHE A 6 -7.14 -24.32 32.41
N LEU A 7 -8.46 -24.55 32.48
CA LEU A 7 -9.28 -24.80 31.29
C LEU A 7 -10.03 -23.57 30.75
N PHE A 8 -10.08 -22.46 31.49
CA PHE A 8 -10.78 -21.25 31.03
C PHE A 8 -9.91 -20.23 30.27
N CYS A 9 -8.58 -20.34 30.30
CA CYS A 9 -7.70 -19.46 29.52
C CYS A 9 -7.49 -19.88 28.06
N LEU A 10 -7.81 -21.13 27.69
CA LEU A 10 -7.57 -21.63 26.33
C LEU A 10 -8.75 -21.39 25.37
N LEU A 11 -9.95 -21.11 25.89
CA LEU A 11 -11.14 -20.83 25.08
C LEU A 11 -11.31 -19.34 24.71
N GLY A 12 -10.55 -18.43 25.34
CA GLY A 12 -10.54 -17.00 24.99
C GLY A 12 -9.70 -16.66 23.75
N CYS A 13 -8.79 -17.54 23.33
CA CYS A 13 -7.88 -17.28 22.20
C CYS A 13 -8.43 -17.68 20.83
N PHE A 14 -9.58 -18.37 20.76
CA PHE A 14 -10.19 -18.76 19.48
C PHE A 14 -11.22 -17.76 18.93
N GLY A 15 -11.51 -16.68 19.67
CA GLY A 15 -12.41 -15.60 19.22
C GLY A 15 -11.75 -14.50 18.37
N LEU A 16 -10.43 -14.58 18.12
CA LEU A 16 -9.66 -13.55 17.41
C LEU A 16 -9.14 -14.01 16.03
N MET A 17 -9.64 -15.11 15.48
CA MET A 17 -9.34 -15.57 14.10
C MET A 17 -10.13 -14.79 13.02
N GLY A 18 -10.41 -13.50 13.24
CA GLY A 18 -11.07 -12.63 12.26
C GLY A 18 -10.24 -11.41 11.82
N CYS A 19 -9.22 -11.00 12.59
CA CYS A 19 -8.53 -9.71 12.39
C CYS A 19 -7.04 -9.83 12.02
N ALA A 20 -6.55 -11.00 11.60
CA ALA A 20 -5.11 -11.24 11.42
C ALA A 20 -4.50 -10.72 10.10
N THR A 21 -5.27 -10.04 9.25
CA THR A 21 -4.80 -9.55 7.94
C THR A 21 -5.18 -8.09 7.67
N ILE A 22 -5.31 -7.26 8.71
CA ILE A 22 -5.44 -5.81 8.52
C ILE A 22 -4.03 -5.25 8.33
N GLN A 23 -3.63 -5.03 7.07
CA GLN A 23 -2.42 -4.27 6.80
C GLN A 23 -2.61 -2.82 7.27
N PRO A 24 -1.65 -2.25 8.01
CA PRO A 24 -1.76 -0.88 8.50
C PRO A 24 -1.83 0.09 7.31
N ILE A 25 -2.55 1.19 7.52
CA ILE A 25 -2.65 2.27 6.55
C ILE A 25 -1.26 2.76 6.23
N MET A 26 -0.91 2.73 4.96
CA MET A 26 0.30 3.39 4.48
C MET A 26 0.05 4.88 4.49
N THR A 27 0.87 5.64 5.20
CA THR A 27 0.85 7.10 5.16
C THR A 27 1.55 7.61 3.90
N PRO A 28 1.24 8.84 3.45
CA PRO A 28 1.99 9.46 2.36
C PRO A 28 3.49 9.58 2.65
N GLN A 29 3.92 9.71 3.91
CA GLN A 29 5.35 9.73 4.25
C GLN A 29 6.01 8.34 4.10
N GLU A 30 5.33 7.27 4.50
CA GLU A 30 5.82 5.90 4.31
C GLU A 30 5.89 5.54 2.82
N PHE A 31 4.91 5.99 2.03
CA PHE A 31 4.95 5.87 0.58
C PHE A 31 6.16 6.59 -0.01
N GLU A 32 6.41 7.83 0.39
CA GLU A 32 7.57 8.60 -0.09
C GLU A 32 8.88 7.88 0.27
N ALA A 33 9.01 7.40 1.50
CA ALA A 33 10.19 6.67 1.95
C ALA A 33 10.43 5.38 1.15
N ASP A 34 9.40 4.55 0.95
CA ASP A 34 9.49 3.34 0.13
C ASP A 34 9.85 3.68 -1.33
N CYS A 35 9.23 4.72 -1.87
CA CYS A 35 9.52 5.17 -3.21
C CYS A 35 10.97 5.69 -3.33
N ARG A 36 11.48 6.46 -2.36
CA ARG A 36 12.86 6.96 -2.42
C ARG A 36 13.92 5.88 -2.21
N ALA A 37 13.59 4.75 -1.59
CA ALA A 37 14.54 3.64 -1.37
C ALA A 37 15.15 3.06 -2.68
N ASN A 38 14.62 3.42 -3.86
CA ASN A 38 15.15 3.13 -5.21
C ASN A 38 15.79 1.74 -5.39
N THR A 39 15.19 0.72 -4.78
CA THR A 39 15.66 -0.68 -4.77
C THR A 39 15.85 -1.33 -6.14
N VAL A 40 15.34 -0.73 -7.21
CA VAL A 40 15.43 -1.22 -8.59
C VAL A 40 16.52 -0.53 -9.40
N GLY A 41 17.31 0.37 -8.81
CA GLY A 41 18.47 0.99 -9.44
C GLY A 41 18.15 1.94 -10.60
N ALA A 42 16.96 2.54 -10.63
CA ALA A 42 16.65 3.57 -11.63
C ALA A 42 17.58 4.79 -11.46
N ASP A 43 17.82 5.51 -12.54
CA ASP A 43 18.56 6.77 -12.45
C ASP A 43 17.83 7.77 -11.53
N ALA A 44 18.59 8.68 -10.92
CA ALA A 44 18.05 9.61 -9.93
C ALA A 44 16.95 10.53 -10.49
N ALA A 45 17.03 10.90 -11.77
CA ALA A 45 16.04 11.77 -12.40
C ALA A 45 14.72 11.03 -12.61
N CYS A 46 14.76 9.78 -13.11
CA CYS A 46 13.58 8.93 -13.21
C CYS A 46 13.01 8.62 -11.83
N ALA A 47 13.83 8.16 -10.88
CA ALA A 47 13.36 7.82 -9.54
C ALA A 47 12.69 9.02 -8.85
N GLY A 48 13.28 10.21 -8.96
CA GLY A 48 12.70 11.45 -8.44
C GLY A 48 11.35 11.78 -9.07
N LYS A 49 11.29 11.80 -10.42
CA LYS A 49 10.06 12.09 -11.17
C LYS A 49 8.95 11.09 -10.86
N VAL A 50 9.27 9.80 -10.81
CA VAL A 50 8.30 8.74 -10.48
C VAL A 50 7.73 8.97 -9.09
N CYS A 51 8.58 9.20 -8.10
CA CYS A 51 8.10 9.41 -6.73
C CYS A 51 7.27 10.68 -6.59
N GLU A 52 7.66 11.79 -7.21
CA GLU A 52 6.89 13.04 -7.20
C GLU A 52 5.49 12.84 -7.79
N VAL A 53 5.40 12.20 -8.96
CA VAL A 53 4.12 11.97 -9.65
C VAL A 53 3.18 11.09 -8.84
N TYR A 54 3.68 10.00 -8.23
CA TYR A 54 2.84 9.15 -7.38
C TYR A 54 2.58 9.75 -6.00
N GLN A 55 3.49 10.59 -5.49
CA GLN A 55 3.26 11.33 -4.23
C GLN A 55 2.01 12.20 -4.36
N ALA A 56 1.85 12.89 -5.49
CA ALA A 56 0.66 13.69 -5.76
C ALA A 56 -0.62 12.86 -5.65
N VAL A 57 -0.63 11.62 -6.16
CA VAL A 57 -1.78 10.70 -6.04
C VAL A 57 -2.05 10.35 -4.58
N VAL A 58 -1.05 9.93 -3.81
CA VAL A 58 -1.28 9.50 -2.41
C VAL A 58 -1.64 10.66 -1.48
N THR A 59 -1.29 11.90 -1.84
CA THR A 59 -1.71 13.11 -1.13
C THR A 59 -3.06 13.68 -1.58
N ASP A 60 -3.58 13.21 -2.73
CA ASP A 60 -4.86 13.68 -3.26
C ASP A 60 -6.06 13.08 -2.51
N TYR A 61 -7.21 13.74 -2.66
CA TYR A 61 -8.47 13.27 -2.12
C TYR A 61 -9.22 12.46 -3.19
N TYR A 62 -9.51 11.20 -2.87
CA TYR A 62 -10.35 10.34 -3.69
C TYR A 62 -11.50 9.84 -2.83
N ASP A 63 -12.71 9.85 -3.38
CA ASP A 63 -13.91 9.34 -2.70
C ASP A 63 -14.06 7.82 -2.82
N THR A 64 -13.44 7.20 -3.82
CA THR A 64 -13.56 5.77 -4.12
C THR A 64 -12.22 5.12 -4.38
N MET A 65 -12.14 3.81 -4.09
CA MET A 65 -10.99 2.98 -4.43
C MET A 65 -10.70 2.98 -5.94
N GLU A 66 -11.76 2.90 -6.75
CA GLU A 66 -11.62 2.88 -8.21
C GLU A 66 -11.04 4.19 -8.74
N GLY A 67 -11.46 5.34 -8.19
CA GLY A 67 -10.88 6.65 -8.53
C GLY A 67 -9.38 6.72 -8.20
N CYS A 68 -8.99 6.22 -7.01
CA CYS A 68 -7.59 6.17 -6.59
C CYS A 68 -6.76 5.24 -7.49
N TYR A 69 -7.26 4.04 -7.82
CA TYR A 69 -6.59 3.12 -8.74
C TYR A 69 -6.49 3.67 -10.16
N ALA A 70 -7.54 4.35 -10.65
CA ALA A 70 -7.54 4.98 -11.96
C ALA A 70 -6.45 6.05 -12.04
N ALA A 71 -6.29 6.87 -11.00
CA ALA A 71 -5.22 7.85 -10.92
C ALA A 71 -3.82 7.20 -10.91
N CYS A 72 -3.60 6.15 -10.10
CA CYS A 72 -2.33 5.41 -10.14
C CYS A 72 -2.05 4.86 -11.55
N LYS A 73 -3.06 4.36 -12.25
CA LYS A 73 -2.93 3.81 -13.62
C LYS A 73 -2.65 4.90 -14.66
N ASP A 74 -3.33 6.04 -14.59
CA ASP A 74 -3.13 7.19 -15.47
C ASP A 74 -1.69 7.72 -15.38
N ARG A 75 -1.18 7.87 -14.15
CA ARG A 75 0.20 8.27 -13.90
C ARG A 75 1.20 7.25 -14.43
N ALA A 76 0.92 5.96 -14.27
CA ALA A 76 1.74 4.90 -14.86
C ALA A 76 1.82 5.07 -16.39
N ALA A 77 0.69 5.15 -17.09
CA ALA A 77 0.67 5.26 -18.55
C ALA A 77 1.43 6.51 -19.05
N SER A 78 1.27 7.63 -18.35
CA SER A 78 1.98 8.88 -18.65
C SER A 78 3.50 8.75 -18.49
N LEU A 79 3.95 8.01 -17.48
CA LEU A 79 5.38 7.79 -17.20
C LEU A 79 6.00 6.67 -18.04
N GLU A 80 5.23 5.63 -18.38
CA GLU A 80 5.70 4.50 -19.17
C GLU A 80 5.97 4.89 -20.63
N THR A 81 5.35 5.97 -21.12
CA THR A 81 5.59 6.50 -22.46
C THR A 81 7.03 7.00 -22.60
N GLY A 82 7.88 6.18 -23.24
CA GLY A 82 9.30 6.47 -23.45
C GLY A 82 10.24 5.98 -22.35
N ALA A 83 9.73 5.35 -21.29
CA ALA A 83 10.57 4.77 -20.24
C ALA A 83 11.02 3.34 -20.62
N THR A 84 12.28 3.02 -20.35
CA THR A 84 12.84 1.67 -20.57
C THR A 84 13.68 1.22 -19.38
N GLY A 85 14.02 -0.09 -19.36
CA GLY A 85 14.94 -0.66 -18.37
C GLY A 85 14.51 -0.44 -16.91
N GLN A 86 15.47 0.00 -16.09
CA GLN A 86 15.29 0.17 -14.64
C GLN A 86 14.28 1.27 -14.30
N CYS A 87 14.14 2.28 -15.16
CA CYS A 87 13.13 3.34 -14.99
C CYS A 87 11.71 2.77 -15.17
N LEU A 88 11.49 1.92 -16.17
CA LEU A 88 10.22 1.22 -16.35
C LEU A 88 9.89 0.30 -15.15
N ALA A 89 10.89 -0.42 -14.64
CA ALA A 89 10.72 -1.24 -13.43
C ALA A 89 10.35 -0.38 -12.21
N LYS A 90 10.93 0.82 -12.08
CA LYS A 90 10.62 1.77 -11.02
C LYS A 90 9.18 2.29 -11.10
N ILE A 91 8.72 2.65 -12.30
CA ILE A 91 7.35 3.10 -12.55
C ILE A 91 6.36 2.00 -12.14
N ARG A 92 6.61 0.75 -12.53
CA ARG A 92 5.76 -0.39 -12.19
C ARG A 92 5.73 -0.66 -10.69
N LYS A 93 6.89 -0.65 -10.02
CA LYS A 93 6.96 -0.82 -8.57
C LYS A 93 6.18 0.29 -7.85
N ALA A 94 6.38 1.56 -8.22
CA ALA A 94 5.66 2.68 -7.62
C ALA A 94 4.14 2.63 -7.88
N ARG A 95 3.72 2.18 -9.08
CA ARG A 95 2.31 1.91 -9.39
C ARG A 95 1.72 0.88 -8.44
N ASP A 96 2.42 -0.23 -8.22
CA ASP A 96 1.93 -1.32 -7.39
C ASP A 96 1.88 -0.88 -5.91
N THR A 97 2.87 -0.13 -5.43
CA THR A 97 2.82 0.53 -4.11
C THR A 97 1.66 1.54 -4.03
N CYS A 98 1.38 2.31 -5.09
CA CYS A 98 0.27 3.27 -5.12
C CYS A 98 -1.08 2.55 -5.02
N ARG A 99 -1.22 1.42 -5.72
CA ARG A 99 -2.40 0.56 -5.60
C ARG A 99 -2.50 -0.04 -4.19
N ASP A 100 -1.41 -0.44 -3.57
CA ASP A 100 -1.41 -0.92 -2.19
C ASP A 100 -1.84 0.18 -1.20
N PHE A 101 -1.35 1.40 -1.37
CA PHE A 101 -1.82 2.57 -0.61
C PHE A 101 -3.34 2.78 -0.77
N CYS A 102 -3.83 2.83 -2.01
CA CYS A 102 -5.25 2.96 -2.30
C CYS A 102 -6.04 1.79 -1.69
N ASN A 103 -5.53 0.55 -1.79
CA ASN A 103 -6.16 -0.61 -1.19
C ASN A 103 -6.30 -0.40 0.33
N ARG A 104 -5.21 -0.18 1.04
CA ARG A 104 -5.21 0.01 2.51
C ARG A 104 -6.03 1.22 2.97
N LYS A 105 -6.13 2.28 2.16
CA LYS A 105 -6.97 3.46 2.42
C LYS A 105 -8.47 3.12 2.37
N PHE A 106 -8.92 2.34 1.38
CA PHE A 106 -10.35 2.08 1.11
C PHE A 106 -10.85 0.70 1.57
N TYR A 107 -10.03 -0.34 1.53
CA TYR A 107 -10.30 -1.68 2.09
C TYR A 107 -10.27 -1.71 3.63
N ARG A 108 -10.55 -0.59 4.31
CA ARG A 108 -10.86 -0.58 5.75
C ARG A 108 -12.06 -1.49 6.15
N CYS A 109 -12.72 -2.12 5.19
CA CYS A 109 -13.67 -3.24 5.33
C CYS A 109 -12.99 -4.51 5.89
N ASN A 110 -13.52 -5.35 6.78
CA ASN A 110 -14.90 -5.57 7.20
C ASN A 110 -14.90 -6.48 8.46
N CYS A 111 -14.47 -5.98 9.62
CA CYS A 111 -14.68 -6.68 10.91
C CYS A 111 -15.62 -5.90 11.85
N ALA A 112 -16.60 -5.21 11.27
CA ALA A 112 -17.73 -4.67 12.01
C ALA A 112 -19.03 -5.16 11.36
N LYS A 113 -19.42 -6.39 11.72
CA LYS A 113 -20.81 -6.79 11.97
C LYS A 113 -20.84 -8.09 12.75
#